data_AF-A0A136KKE2-F1
#
_entry.id   AF-A0A136KKE2-F1
#
_cell.length_a   1.000
_cell.length_b   1.000
_cell.length_c   1.000
_cell.angle_alpha   90.00
_cell.angle_beta   90.00
_cell.angle_gamma   90.00
#
_symmetry.space_group_name_H-M   'P 1'
#
loop_
_entity.id
_entity.type
_entity.pdbx_description
1 polymer ?
#
loop_
_entity_poly.entity_id
_entity_poly.type
_entity_poly.pdbx_seq_one_letter_code
_entity_poly.pdbx_strand_id
1 'polypeptide(L)'
;MNLKRAFSGYVIAGERLGSKIGYPTINFDPEIISQSTRQGVWAASVVVDGDIYLAALYFGPKYVGNKSELVLEINILEYSGSIYKKRVRVELLKFVREPIKYDDISLLREQIGKDIKHIELITGLLSRENIYAVVGVSLDTAKYGYRVYKSMSDAGINVSAVNPKYSQEQGIKFYNSVADLNDNAEVIVFVVPPAVAENIIHDNIEVLRNKLVWFQPGSESENASKLCEVNHIDYVLNKCVVVDGLSLQLR
;
A
#
# COMPACT_ATOMS: atom_id res chain seq x y z
N MET A 1 23.45 2.36 8.53
CA MET A 1 23.95 2.25 7.15
C MET A 1 22.81 2.65 6.23
N ASN A 2 22.90 3.77 5.50
CA ASN A 2 21.86 4.19 4.57
C ASN A 2 21.87 3.23 3.37
N LEU A 3 20.96 2.24 3.37
CA LEU A 3 20.71 1.41 2.22
C LEU A 3 20.40 2.34 1.03
N LYS A 4 21.18 2.24 -0.05
CA LYS A 4 20.84 2.91 -1.31
C LYS A 4 19.52 2.33 -1.78
N ARG A 5 18.43 3.06 -1.55
CA ARG A 5 17.07 2.70 -1.96
C ARG A 5 16.80 3.01 -3.43
N ALA A 6 17.80 3.44 -4.22
CA ALA A 6 17.60 3.77 -5.61
C ALA A 6 18.75 3.30 -6.48
N PHE A 7 18.44 2.96 -7.73
CA PHE A 7 19.39 2.63 -8.78
C PHE A 7 18.98 3.29 -10.09
N SER A 8 19.87 3.30 -11.09
CA SER A 8 19.56 3.84 -12.41
C SER A 8 20.26 3.02 -13.48
N GLY A 9 19.48 2.45 -14.41
CA GLY A 9 19.95 1.47 -15.37
C GLY A 9 19.29 1.59 -16.73
N TYR A 10 19.87 0.92 -17.72
CA TYR A 10 19.27 0.77 -19.04
C TYR A 10 18.25 -0.37 -19.01
N VAL A 11 17.07 -0.11 -19.58
CA VAL A 11 16.05 -1.13 -19.73
C VAL A 11 16.47 -2.14 -20.80
N ILE A 12 16.59 -3.40 -20.40
CA ILE A 12 16.98 -4.52 -21.26
C ILE A 12 15.77 -5.36 -21.70
N ALA A 13 15.94 -6.12 -22.79
CA ALA A 13 14.94 -7.07 -23.25
C ALA A 13 14.89 -8.29 -22.31
N GLY A 14 13.68 -8.68 -21.89
CA GLY A 14 13.42 -9.94 -21.21
C GLY A 14 12.59 -10.90 -22.06
N GLU A 15 12.18 -12.03 -21.48
CA GLU A 15 11.42 -13.09 -22.17
C GLU A 15 9.94 -12.76 -22.43
N ARG A 16 9.48 -11.59 -21.96
CA ARG A 16 8.11 -11.07 -22.15
C ARG A 16 7.01 -11.99 -21.60
N LEU A 17 7.32 -12.79 -20.57
CA LEU A 17 6.33 -13.63 -19.89
C LEU A 17 5.23 -12.78 -19.25
N GLY A 18 5.61 -11.72 -18.53
CA GLY A 18 4.68 -10.76 -17.94
C GLY A 18 3.67 -10.22 -18.95
N SER A 19 4.14 -9.83 -20.14
CA SER A 19 3.26 -9.36 -21.22
C SER A 19 2.24 -10.40 -21.67
N LYS A 20 2.61 -11.68 -21.72
CA LYS A 20 1.69 -12.78 -22.09
C LYS A 20 0.59 -13.00 -21.04
N ILE A 21 0.85 -12.67 -19.78
CA ILE A 21 -0.08 -12.84 -18.66
C ILE A 21 -0.73 -11.53 -18.19
N GLY A 22 -0.60 -10.45 -18.96
CA GLY A 22 -1.27 -9.17 -18.70
C GLY A 22 -0.52 -8.18 -17.81
N TYR A 23 0.72 -8.48 -17.40
CA TYR A 23 1.55 -7.62 -16.56
C TYR A 23 2.90 -7.34 -17.24
N PRO A 24 2.96 -6.43 -18.22
CA PRO A 24 4.19 -6.16 -18.97
C PRO A 24 5.32 -5.67 -18.06
N THR A 25 6.51 -6.25 -18.18
CA THR A 25 7.67 -5.88 -17.36
C THR A 25 8.80 -5.30 -18.19
N ILE A 26 9.45 -4.28 -17.64
CA ILE A 26 10.80 -3.88 -18.02
C ILE A 26 11.80 -4.71 -17.20
N ASN A 27 13.00 -4.92 -17.75
CA ASN A 27 14.01 -5.76 -17.12
C ASN A 27 15.29 -4.95 -16.95
N PHE A 28 16.09 -5.31 -15.93
CA PHE A 28 17.40 -4.74 -15.67
C PHE A 28 18.41 -5.85 -15.38
N ASP A 29 19.69 -5.52 -15.51
CA ASP A 29 20.76 -6.34 -14.96
C ASP A 29 20.60 -6.43 -13.43
N PRO A 30 20.44 -7.63 -12.83
CA PRO A 30 20.31 -7.80 -11.39
C PRO A 30 21.51 -7.28 -10.59
N GLU A 31 22.68 -7.09 -11.19
CA GLU A 31 23.85 -6.52 -10.50
C GLU A 31 23.69 -5.04 -10.16
N ILE A 32 22.75 -4.33 -10.80
CA ILE A 32 22.57 -2.89 -10.63
C ILE A 32 21.94 -2.51 -9.29
N ILE A 33 21.14 -3.42 -8.72
CA ILE A 33 20.56 -3.27 -7.39
C ILE A 33 21.53 -3.81 -6.35
N SER A 34 21.51 -3.25 -5.13
CA SER A 34 22.37 -3.77 -4.07
C SER A 34 22.07 -5.25 -3.82
N GLN A 35 23.09 -6.10 -3.85
CA GLN A 35 22.94 -7.53 -3.56
C GLN A 35 22.54 -7.82 -2.09
N SER A 36 22.57 -6.80 -1.22
CA SER A 36 22.01 -6.86 0.13
C SER A 36 20.51 -6.56 0.20
N THR A 37 19.89 -6.21 -0.93
CA THR A 37 18.44 -5.97 -1.02
C THR A 37 17.71 -7.27 -0.78
N ARG A 38 16.70 -7.22 0.09
CA ARG A 38 15.82 -8.36 0.34
C ARG A 38 15.16 -8.79 -0.97
N GLN A 39 15.29 -10.07 -1.31
CA GLN A 39 14.63 -10.64 -2.48
C GLN A 39 13.12 -10.71 -2.25
N GLY A 40 12.35 -10.55 -3.32
CA GLY A 40 10.89 -10.55 -3.28
C GLY A 40 10.29 -9.43 -4.11
N VAL A 41 9.02 -9.14 -3.81
CA VAL A 41 8.24 -8.08 -4.44
C VAL A 41 8.35 -6.81 -3.60
N TRP A 42 8.51 -5.68 -4.28
CA TRP A 42 8.59 -4.35 -3.72
C TRP A 42 7.64 -3.40 -4.46
N ALA A 43 7.01 -2.49 -3.72
CA ALA A 43 6.54 -1.23 -4.27
C ALA A 43 7.78 -0.38 -4.63
N ALA A 44 7.78 0.20 -5.82
CA ALA A 44 8.84 1.06 -6.32
C ALA A 44 8.26 2.27 -7.05
N SER A 45 9.05 3.34 -7.20
CA SER A 45 8.78 4.41 -8.16
C SER A 45 9.79 4.39 -9.29
N VAL A 46 9.34 4.76 -10.49
CA VAL A 46 10.17 4.81 -11.71
C VAL A 46 10.00 6.17 -12.36
N VAL A 47 11.11 6.84 -12.67
CA VAL A 47 11.09 8.10 -13.42
C VAL A 47 11.22 7.80 -14.91
N VAL A 48 10.20 8.14 -15.69
CA VAL A 48 10.17 7.98 -17.16
C VAL A 48 9.87 9.34 -17.78
N ASP A 49 10.79 9.84 -18.61
CA ASP A 49 10.66 11.11 -19.35
C ASP A 49 10.27 12.34 -18.47
N GLY A 50 10.57 12.30 -17.17
CA GLY A 50 10.28 13.36 -16.20
C GLY A 50 9.12 13.05 -15.26
N ASP A 51 8.24 12.13 -15.64
CA ASP A 51 7.08 11.71 -14.85
C ASP A 51 7.44 10.55 -13.91
N ILE A 52 6.80 10.52 -12.74
CA ILE A 52 6.99 9.47 -11.73
C ILE A 52 5.82 8.50 -11.81
N TYR A 53 6.14 7.23 -12.01
CA TYR A 53 5.18 6.14 -12.04
C TYR A 53 5.38 5.22 -10.84
N LEU A 54 4.28 4.73 -10.29
CA LEU A 54 4.29 3.63 -9.34
C LEU A 54 4.60 2.32 -10.08
N ALA A 55 5.27 1.39 -9.41
CA ALA A 55 5.67 0.14 -10.02
C ALA A 55 5.74 -1.03 -9.03
N ALA A 56 5.48 -2.23 -9.53
CA ALA A 56 5.78 -3.48 -8.87
C ALA A 56 7.15 -4.00 -9.33
N LEU A 57 8.13 -4.00 -8.42
CA LEU A 57 9.46 -4.53 -8.66
C LEU A 57 9.58 -5.94 -8.08
N TYR A 58 10.05 -6.88 -8.89
CA TYR A 58 10.45 -8.21 -8.45
C TYR A 58 11.97 -8.35 -8.55
N PHE A 59 12.61 -8.69 -7.43
CA PHE A 59 14.04 -9.02 -7.37
C PHE A 59 14.19 -10.39 -6.72
N GLY A 60 14.58 -11.42 -7.47
CA GLY A 60 14.61 -12.76 -6.89
C GLY A 60 14.85 -13.88 -7.90
N PRO A 61 14.80 -15.14 -7.43
CA PRO A 61 15.09 -16.29 -8.27
C PRO A 61 13.94 -16.60 -9.22
N LYS A 62 14.26 -16.62 -10.52
CA LYS A 62 13.42 -17.22 -11.54
C LYS A 62 13.85 -18.68 -11.73
N TYR A 63 12.92 -19.61 -11.51
CA TYR A 63 13.18 -21.04 -11.65
C TYR A 63 12.92 -21.51 -13.07
N VAL A 64 13.92 -22.16 -13.69
CA VAL A 64 13.80 -22.78 -15.01
C VAL A 64 14.34 -24.21 -14.90
N GLY A 65 13.43 -25.19 -14.79
CA GLY A 65 13.78 -26.58 -14.49
C GLY A 65 14.50 -26.71 -13.15
N ASN A 66 15.72 -27.28 -13.16
CA ASN A 66 16.56 -27.47 -11.98
C ASN A 66 17.53 -26.30 -11.71
N LYS A 67 17.45 -25.21 -12.47
CA LYS A 67 18.31 -24.03 -12.32
C LYS A 67 17.48 -22.83 -11.86
N SER A 68 18.12 -21.93 -11.12
CA SER A 68 17.58 -20.61 -10.84
C SER A 68 18.54 -19.53 -11.30
N GLU A 69 17.99 -18.48 -11.88
CA GLU A 69 18.70 -17.25 -12.22
C GLU A 69 18.12 -16.09 -11.41
N LEU A 70 18.96 -15.16 -10.98
CA LEU A 70 18.49 -13.96 -10.32
C LEU A 70 17.93 -13.02 -11.39
N VAL A 71 16.74 -12.47 -11.19
CA VAL A 71 16.12 -11.51 -12.11
C VAL A 71 15.72 -10.23 -11.39
N LEU A 72 15.68 -9.14 -12.16
CA LEU A 72 15.20 -7.84 -11.73
C LEU A 72 14.19 -7.33 -12.75
N GLU A 73 12.91 -7.50 -12.44
CA GLU A 73 11.78 -7.18 -13.31
C GLU A 73 10.91 -6.11 -12.67
N ILE A 74 10.40 -5.18 -13.48
CA ILE A 74 9.53 -4.11 -12.98
C ILE A 74 8.31 -3.99 -13.88
N ASN A 75 7.12 -4.13 -13.32
CA ASN A 75 5.86 -3.76 -13.94
C ASN A 75 5.56 -2.30 -13.55
N ILE A 76 5.64 -1.39 -14.51
CA ILE A 76 5.28 0.03 -14.29
C ILE A 76 3.77 0.14 -14.41
N LEU A 77 3.11 0.61 -13.35
CA LEU A 77 1.66 0.71 -13.28
C LEU A 77 1.18 1.90 -14.13
N GLU A 78 0.04 1.71 -14.80
CA GLU A 78 -0.62 2.70 -15.67
C GLU A 78 0.23 3.24 -16.83
N TYR A 79 1.45 2.73 -17.02
CA TYR A 79 2.32 3.15 -18.10
C TYR A 79 2.07 2.32 -19.37
N SER A 80 1.76 3.01 -20.47
CA SER A 80 1.66 2.41 -21.80
C SER A 80 2.73 3.02 -22.71
N GLY A 81 3.77 2.25 -23.00
CA GLY A 81 4.86 2.72 -23.86
C GLY A 81 6.06 1.80 -23.86
N SER A 82 7.02 2.06 -24.75
CA SER A 82 8.29 1.34 -24.80
C SER A 82 9.43 2.25 -24.37
N ILE A 83 10.22 1.79 -23.42
CA ILE A 83 11.41 2.48 -22.91
C ILE A 83 12.67 1.63 -23.02
N TYR A 84 12.66 0.62 -23.90
CA TYR A 84 13.85 -0.20 -24.16
C TYR A 84 15.04 0.68 -24.51
N LYS A 85 16.22 0.32 -23.96
CA LYS A 85 17.47 1.07 -24.10
C LYS A 85 17.44 2.49 -23.54
N LYS A 86 16.33 2.97 -22.96
CA LYS A 86 16.33 4.20 -22.17
C LYS A 86 16.93 3.91 -20.80
N ARG A 87 17.61 4.91 -20.24
CA ARG A 87 18.10 4.88 -18.86
C ARG A 87 17.03 5.49 -17.96
N VAL A 88 16.60 4.74 -16.95
CA VAL A 88 15.58 5.19 -15.98
C VAL A 88 16.09 5.07 -14.56
N ARG A 89 15.55 5.92 -13.67
CA ARG A 89 15.81 5.86 -12.24
C ARG A 89 14.68 5.09 -11.57
N VAL A 90 15.04 4.18 -10.67
CA VAL A 90 14.11 3.37 -9.87
C VAL A 90 14.42 3.59 -8.40
N GLU A 91 13.39 3.77 -7.59
CA GLU A 91 13.49 3.87 -6.14
C GLU A 91 12.59 2.83 -5.45
N LEU A 92 13.16 2.05 -4.53
CA LEU A 92 12.44 1.09 -3.70
C LEU A 92 11.71 1.83 -2.58
N LEU A 93 10.40 1.58 -2.48
CA LEU A 93 9.53 2.19 -1.49
C LEU A 93 9.30 1.25 -0.30
N LYS A 94 8.56 0.15 -0.51
CA LYS A 94 8.13 -0.77 0.55
C LYS A 94 8.21 -2.21 0.10
N PHE A 95 8.72 -3.09 0.96
CA PHE A 95 8.69 -4.52 0.73
C PHE A 95 7.27 -5.06 0.83
N VAL A 96 6.85 -5.87 -0.13
CA VAL A 96 5.50 -6.43 -0.24
C VAL A 96 5.49 -7.87 0.27
N ARG A 97 6.34 -8.74 -0.28
CA ARG A 97 6.44 -10.15 0.10
C ARG A 97 7.70 -10.83 -0.41
N GLU A 98 8.03 -11.97 0.19
CA GLU A 98 9.12 -12.86 -0.26
C GLU A 98 8.82 -13.51 -1.63
N PRO A 99 9.84 -14.04 -2.33
CA PRO A 99 9.64 -14.85 -3.52
C PRO A 99 8.80 -16.10 -3.21
N ILE A 100 7.84 -16.40 -4.08
CA ILE A 100 7.01 -17.60 -4.00
C ILE A 100 7.16 -18.34 -5.32
N LYS A 101 7.35 -19.66 -5.27
CA LYS A 101 7.35 -20.52 -6.45
C LYS A 101 5.91 -20.91 -6.77
N TYR A 102 5.53 -20.77 -8.04
CA TYR A 102 4.23 -21.19 -8.55
C TYR A 102 4.42 -22.29 -9.57
N ASP A 103 3.68 -23.38 -9.42
CA ASP A 103 3.66 -24.48 -10.38
C ASP A 103 2.59 -24.27 -11.48
N ASP A 104 1.74 -23.25 -11.34
CA ASP A 104 0.68 -22.87 -12.27
C ASP A 104 0.73 -21.37 -12.62
N ILE A 105 0.64 -21.06 -13.91
CA ILE A 105 0.74 -19.69 -14.43
C ILE A 105 -0.46 -18.81 -14.04
N SER A 106 -1.64 -19.40 -13.86
CA SER A 106 -2.86 -18.72 -13.42
C SER A 106 -2.72 -18.29 -11.96
N LEU A 107 -2.16 -19.14 -11.11
CA LEU A 107 -1.85 -18.79 -9.70
C LEU A 107 -0.83 -17.65 -9.61
N LEU A 108 0.21 -17.67 -10.46
CA LEU A 108 1.17 -16.57 -10.56
C LEU A 108 0.47 -15.27 -10.99
N ARG A 109 -0.40 -15.32 -12.00
CA ARG A 109 -1.16 -14.16 -12.48
C ARG A 109 -2.07 -13.59 -11.38
N GLU A 110 -2.77 -14.43 -10.65
CA GLU A 110 -3.63 -14.03 -9.53
C GLU A 110 -2.80 -13.34 -8.44
N GLN A 111 -1.64 -13.91 -8.09
CA GLN A 111 -0.76 -13.28 -7.11
C GLN A 111 -0.28 -11.91 -7.58
N ILE A 112 0.18 -11.77 -8.83
CA ILE A 112 0.65 -10.46 -9.33
C ILE A 112 -0.48 -9.43 -9.22
N GLY A 113 -1.73 -9.81 -9.50
CA GLY A 113 -2.89 -8.94 -9.29
C GLY A 113 -3.06 -8.52 -7.83
N LYS A 114 -2.94 -9.46 -6.88
CA LYS A 114 -2.96 -9.18 -5.44
C LYS A 114 -1.81 -8.26 -5.02
N ASP A 115 -0.62 -8.46 -5.60
CA ASP A 115 0.57 -7.66 -5.30
C ASP A 115 0.41 -6.23 -5.80
N ILE A 116 -0.04 -6.03 -7.04
CA ILE A 116 -0.29 -4.71 -7.62
C ILE A 116 -1.35 -3.99 -6.82
N LYS A 117 -2.47 -4.64 -6.53
CA LYS A 117 -3.52 -4.08 -5.67
C LYS A 117 -2.96 -3.69 -4.31
N HIS A 118 -2.19 -4.56 -3.66
CA HIS A 118 -1.57 -4.25 -2.37
C HIS A 118 -0.56 -3.09 -2.49
N ILE A 119 0.17 -2.96 -3.59
CA ILE A 119 1.07 -1.84 -3.88
C ILE A 119 0.27 -0.54 -4.02
N GLU A 120 -0.74 -0.51 -4.88
CA GLU A 120 -1.64 0.64 -5.10
C GLU A 120 -2.26 1.10 -3.79
N LEU A 121 -2.73 0.15 -2.96
CA LEU A 121 -3.18 0.46 -1.61
C LEU A 121 -2.00 1.04 -0.82
N ILE A 122 -0.95 0.31 -0.48
CA ILE A 122 0.07 0.83 0.44
C ILE A 122 0.76 2.13 -0.02
N THR A 123 0.83 2.44 -1.31
CA THR A 123 1.41 3.71 -1.79
C THR A 123 0.38 4.79 -2.03
N GLY A 124 -0.78 4.45 -2.58
CA GLY A 124 -1.90 5.39 -2.75
C GLY A 124 -2.41 5.86 -1.41
N LEU A 125 -2.57 4.95 -0.44
CA LEU A 125 -2.99 5.22 0.94
C LEU A 125 -2.05 6.10 1.75
N LEU A 126 -0.85 6.39 1.25
CA LEU A 126 0.17 7.16 1.95
C LEU A 126 0.55 8.40 1.15
N SER A 127 -0.29 8.82 0.19
CA SER A 127 -0.20 10.16 -0.37
C SER A 127 -0.60 11.19 0.69
N ARG A 128 0.15 12.29 0.79
CA ARG A 128 -0.24 13.44 1.63
C ARG A 128 -1.53 14.11 1.15
N GLU A 129 -1.94 13.82 -0.08
CA GLU A 129 -3.14 14.39 -0.70
C GLU A 129 -4.41 13.66 -0.26
N ASN A 130 -4.30 12.43 0.23
CA ASN A 130 -5.45 11.69 0.71
C ASN A 130 -6.06 12.34 1.94
N ILE A 131 -7.37 12.22 2.03
CA ILE A 131 -8.12 12.65 3.20
C ILE A 131 -8.35 11.45 4.12
N TYR A 132 -7.89 11.53 5.36
CA TYR A 132 -7.99 10.44 6.32
C TYR A 132 -9.10 10.71 7.34
N ALA A 133 -9.66 9.65 7.90
CA ALA A 133 -10.49 9.71 9.09
C ALA A 133 -10.03 8.66 10.10
N VAL A 134 -9.80 9.05 11.35
CA VAL A 134 -9.47 8.13 12.43
C VAL A 134 -10.72 7.85 13.25
N VAL A 135 -11.16 6.60 13.27
CA VAL A 135 -12.30 6.13 14.07
C VAL A 135 -11.81 5.71 15.45
N GLY A 136 -12.45 6.23 16.49
CA GLY A 136 -12.08 5.94 17.88
C GLY A 136 -11.14 6.98 18.50
N VAL A 137 -11.05 8.18 17.92
CA VAL A 137 -10.30 9.29 18.54
C VAL A 137 -10.97 9.71 19.84
N SER A 138 -10.20 9.82 20.92
CA SER A 138 -10.66 10.35 22.21
C SER A 138 -9.79 11.52 22.63
N LEU A 139 -10.26 12.38 23.53
CA LEU A 139 -9.44 13.47 24.08
C LEU A 139 -8.47 13.04 25.19
N ASP A 140 -8.57 11.78 25.65
CA ASP A 140 -7.60 11.18 26.55
C ASP A 140 -6.28 10.95 25.81
N THR A 141 -5.26 11.75 26.14
CA THR A 141 -3.95 11.72 25.49
C THR A 141 -3.20 10.41 25.70
N ALA A 142 -3.59 9.60 26.70
CA ALA A 142 -3.03 8.29 26.95
C ALA A 142 -3.60 7.20 26.03
N LYS A 143 -4.69 7.46 25.29
CA LYS A 143 -5.31 6.48 24.38
C LYS A 143 -4.68 6.51 23.00
N TYR A 144 -4.65 5.32 22.38
CA TYR A 144 -4.00 5.13 21.07
C TYR A 144 -4.67 5.96 19.97
N GLY A 145 -6.00 6.08 19.97
CA GLY A 145 -6.75 6.88 19.00
C GLY A 145 -6.34 8.35 18.99
N TYR A 146 -6.12 8.96 20.18
CA TYR A 146 -5.58 10.31 20.27
C TYR A 146 -4.20 10.41 19.66
N ARG A 147 -3.28 9.49 20.03
CA ARG A 147 -1.90 9.52 19.55
C ARG A 147 -1.79 9.35 18.05
N VAL A 148 -2.58 8.45 17.45
CA VAL A 148 -2.61 8.24 16.00
C VAL A 148 -3.07 9.51 15.30
N TYR A 149 -4.23 10.05 15.69
CA TYR A 149 -4.78 11.28 15.12
C TYR A 149 -3.79 12.45 15.25
N LYS A 150 -3.24 12.66 16.45
CA LYS A 150 -2.32 13.76 16.73
C LYS A 150 -1.02 13.63 15.93
N SER A 151 -0.46 12.42 15.82
CA SER A 151 0.75 12.18 15.02
C SER A 151 0.53 12.48 13.54
N MET A 152 -0.63 12.12 12.98
CA MET A 152 -0.98 12.41 11.59
C MET A 152 -1.22 13.92 11.37
N SER A 153 -1.98 14.55 12.27
CA SER A 153 -2.27 15.98 12.22
C SER A 153 -0.99 16.82 12.35
N ASP A 154 -0.09 16.48 13.27
CA ASP A 154 1.19 17.19 13.45
C ASP A 154 2.16 16.98 12.28
N ALA A 155 2.02 15.88 11.54
CA ALA A 155 2.73 15.64 10.29
C ALA A 155 2.16 16.40 9.08
N GLY A 156 1.08 17.18 9.27
CA GLY A 156 0.45 17.99 8.23
C GLY A 156 -0.48 17.19 7.31
N ILE A 157 -0.93 16.01 7.73
CA ILE A 157 -1.89 15.20 6.97
C ILE A 157 -3.30 15.74 7.17
N ASN A 158 -4.08 15.74 6.10
CA ASN A 158 -5.51 16.02 6.16
C ASN A 158 -6.24 14.86 6.86
N VAL A 159 -6.47 14.98 8.16
CA VAL A 159 -7.07 13.92 8.98
C VAL A 159 -8.23 14.46 9.82
N SER A 160 -9.36 13.76 9.75
CA SER A 160 -10.56 14.00 10.55
C SER A 160 -10.66 13.02 11.73
N ALA A 161 -11.27 13.45 12.83
CA ALA A 161 -11.57 12.59 13.96
C ALA A 161 -13.02 12.07 13.89
N VAL A 162 -13.25 10.80 14.19
CA VAL A 162 -14.59 10.21 14.25
C VAL A 162 -14.82 9.62 15.65
N ASN A 163 -15.79 10.20 16.36
CA ASN A 163 -16.28 9.69 17.64
C ASN A 163 -17.62 10.36 17.98
N PRO A 164 -18.71 9.59 18.19
CA PRO A 164 -20.04 10.13 18.47
C PRO A 164 -20.16 10.86 19.81
N LYS A 165 -19.16 10.76 20.69
CA LYS A 165 -19.17 11.41 22.02
C LYS A 165 -18.80 12.89 21.97
N TYR A 166 -18.16 13.34 20.90
CA TYR A 166 -17.60 14.68 20.80
C TYR A 166 -18.15 15.37 19.55
N SER A 167 -18.23 16.70 19.58
CA SER A 167 -18.64 17.51 18.43
C SER A 167 -17.50 18.40 17.96
N GLN A 168 -17.06 19.32 18.81
CA GLN A 168 -15.85 20.10 18.60
C GLN A 168 -15.20 20.45 19.95
N GLU A 169 -14.02 19.92 20.20
CA GLU A 169 -13.32 20.07 21.47
C GLU A 169 -11.81 20.19 21.24
N GLN A 170 -11.14 21.07 22.00
CA GLN A 170 -9.69 21.31 21.89
C GLN A 170 -9.21 21.64 20.46
N GLY A 171 -10.05 22.31 19.66
CA GLY A 171 -9.75 22.64 18.27
C GLY A 171 -9.87 21.46 17.29
N ILE A 172 -10.28 20.28 17.76
CA ILE A 172 -10.56 19.10 16.94
C ILE A 172 -12.05 19.07 16.61
N LYS A 173 -12.38 19.01 15.32
CA LYS A 173 -13.73 18.74 14.85
C LYS A 173 -13.93 17.24 14.75
N PHE A 174 -15.06 16.75 15.27
CA PHE A 174 -15.43 15.34 15.23
C PHE A 174 -16.62 15.11 14.30
N TYR A 175 -16.53 14.03 13.53
CA TYR A 175 -17.67 13.41 12.87
C TYR A 175 -18.29 12.38 13.84
N ASN A 176 -19.62 12.24 13.83
CA ASN A 176 -20.30 11.33 14.75
C ASN A 176 -20.13 9.87 14.33
N SER A 177 -20.09 9.61 13.01
CA SER A 177 -20.02 8.27 12.44
C SER A 177 -19.24 8.25 11.12
N VAL A 178 -18.95 7.04 10.62
CA VAL A 178 -18.37 6.84 9.28
C VAL A 178 -19.34 7.31 8.19
N ALA A 179 -20.65 7.14 8.38
CA ALA A 179 -21.66 7.63 7.44
C ALA A 179 -21.59 9.15 7.21
N ASP A 180 -21.17 9.92 8.23
CA ASP A 180 -21.09 11.38 8.11
C ASP A 180 -19.87 11.86 7.30
N LEU A 181 -18.91 10.98 7.00
CA LEU A 181 -17.70 11.34 6.28
C LEU A 181 -18.00 11.66 4.81
N ASN A 182 -18.91 10.94 4.15
CA ASN A 182 -19.16 11.05 2.70
C ASN A 182 -17.84 11.04 1.89
N ASP A 183 -17.57 12.09 1.10
CA ASP A 183 -16.34 12.27 0.32
C ASP A 183 -15.21 12.95 1.10
N ASN A 184 -15.41 13.27 2.38
CA ASN A 184 -14.41 13.93 3.23
C ASN A 184 -13.38 12.95 3.83
N ALA A 185 -13.31 11.72 3.35
CA ALA A 185 -12.26 10.78 3.67
C ALA A 185 -12.16 9.72 2.58
N GLU A 186 -10.95 9.30 2.28
CA GLU A 186 -10.59 8.20 1.37
C GLU A 186 -10.04 7.00 2.17
N VAL A 187 -9.39 7.28 3.29
CA VAL A 187 -8.77 6.26 4.15
C VAL A 187 -9.36 6.33 5.56
N ILE A 188 -10.02 5.24 5.98
CA ILE A 188 -10.70 5.11 7.27
C ILE A 188 -9.86 4.24 8.20
N VAL A 189 -9.21 4.87 9.18
CA VAL A 189 -8.32 4.20 10.13
C VAL A 189 -9.09 3.83 11.39
N PHE A 190 -9.30 2.53 11.61
CA PHE A 190 -9.98 2.01 12.79
C PHE A 190 -9.02 1.87 13.96
N VAL A 191 -9.35 2.56 15.07
CA VAL A 191 -8.67 2.47 16.38
C VAL A 191 -9.72 2.20 17.46
N VAL A 192 -10.47 1.12 17.27
CA VAL A 192 -11.55 0.69 18.16
C VAL A 192 -11.44 -0.81 18.43
N PRO A 193 -12.08 -1.35 19.49
CA PRO A 193 -12.09 -2.80 19.70
C PRO A 193 -12.64 -3.57 18.47
N PRO A 194 -12.18 -4.81 18.21
CA PRO A 194 -12.54 -5.53 17.00
C PRO A 194 -14.04 -5.67 16.73
N ALA A 195 -14.83 -5.97 17.76
CA ALA A 195 -16.29 -6.07 17.64
C ALA A 195 -16.96 -4.73 17.25
N VAL A 196 -16.37 -3.60 17.65
CA VAL A 196 -16.86 -2.28 17.27
C VAL A 196 -16.51 -1.98 15.81
N ALA A 197 -15.29 -2.32 15.38
CA ALA A 197 -14.88 -2.17 13.99
C ALA A 197 -15.81 -2.99 13.07
N GLU A 198 -16.02 -4.27 13.40
CA GLU A 198 -16.91 -5.18 12.67
C GLU A 198 -18.34 -4.61 12.48
N ASN A 199 -18.96 -4.12 13.56
CA ASN A 199 -20.29 -3.51 13.49
C ASN A 199 -20.29 -2.26 12.59
N ILE A 200 -19.28 -1.39 12.71
CA ILE A 200 -19.18 -0.21 11.87
C ILE A 200 -19.02 -0.59 10.39
N ILE A 201 -18.20 -1.59 10.06
CA ILE A 201 -18.07 -2.07 8.67
C ILE A 201 -19.41 -2.58 8.16
N HIS A 202 -20.05 -3.47 8.91
CA HIS A 202 -21.34 -4.06 8.57
C HIS A 202 -22.40 -2.99 8.26
N ASP A 203 -22.50 -1.96 9.11
CA ASP A 203 -23.54 -0.94 9.00
C ASP A 203 -23.22 0.14 7.94
N ASN A 204 -22.00 0.17 7.38
CA ASN A 204 -21.53 1.23 6.49
C ASN A 204 -20.93 0.70 5.18
N ILE A 205 -21.32 -0.49 4.73
CA ILE A 205 -20.77 -1.13 3.51
C ILE A 205 -20.76 -0.18 2.31
N GLU A 206 -21.87 0.48 2.01
CA GLU A 206 -21.96 1.35 0.82
C GLU A 206 -21.05 2.58 0.90
N VAL A 207 -20.93 3.18 2.08
CA VAL A 207 -20.05 4.34 2.31
C VAL A 207 -18.58 3.92 2.20
N LEU A 208 -18.25 2.69 2.60
CA LEU A 208 -16.89 2.16 2.65
C LEU A 208 -16.44 1.51 1.34
N ARG A 209 -17.36 1.16 0.43
CA ARG A 209 -17.06 0.43 -0.83
C ARG A 209 -15.96 1.05 -1.68
N ASN A 210 -15.90 2.39 -1.72
CA ASN A 210 -14.91 3.15 -2.50
C ASN A 210 -13.83 3.78 -1.61
N LYS A 211 -13.66 3.27 -0.39
CA LYS A 211 -12.69 3.75 0.59
C LYS A 211 -11.73 2.63 0.91
N LEU A 212 -10.60 2.98 1.51
CA LEU A 212 -9.79 2.00 2.20
C LEU A 212 -10.09 1.99 3.70
N VAL A 213 -10.32 0.79 4.21
CA VAL A 213 -10.36 0.49 5.63
C VAL A 213 -8.98 0.06 6.14
N TRP A 214 -8.41 0.81 7.09
CA TRP A 214 -7.16 0.46 7.75
C TRP A 214 -7.44 0.01 9.18
N PHE A 215 -7.29 -1.28 9.46
CA PHE A 215 -7.35 -1.80 10.83
C PHE A 215 -5.99 -1.62 11.50
N GLN A 216 -5.92 -0.73 12.48
CA GLN A 216 -4.72 -0.64 13.33
C GLN A 216 -4.57 -1.91 14.16
N PRO A 217 -3.34 -2.31 14.52
CA PRO A 217 -3.12 -3.52 15.30
C PRO A 217 -3.97 -3.54 16.57
N GLY A 218 -4.76 -4.60 16.73
CA GLY A 218 -5.74 -4.76 17.81
C GLY A 218 -7.15 -4.28 17.49
N SER A 219 -7.42 -3.80 16.27
CA SER A 219 -8.76 -3.44 15.79
C SER A 219 -9.31 -4.44 14.75
N GLU A 220 -8.49 -5.36 14.27
CA GLU A 220 -8.85 -6.38 13.30
C GLU A 220 -9.65 -7.56 13.90
N SER A 221 -10.59 -8.11 13.11
CA SER A 221 -11.21 -9.41 13.35
C SER A 221 -11.34 -10.19 12.03
N GLU A 222 -11.39 -11.51 12.11
CA GLU A 222 -11.61 -12.37 10.93
C GLU A 222 -12.94 -12.08 10.23
N ASN A 223 -13.97 -11.74 11.00
CA ASN A 223 -15.28 -11.37 10.46
C ASN A 223 -15.21 -10.02 9.75
N ALA A 224 -14.54 -9.02 10.32
CA ALA A 224 -14.40 -7.70 9.71
C ALA A 224 -13.64 -7.78 8.38
N SER A 225 -12.57 -8.57 8.30
CA SER A 225 -11.86 -8.79 7.03
C SER A 225 -12.71 -9.55 6.02
N LYS A 226 -13.45 -10.59 6.43
CA LYS A 226 -14.39 -11.31 5.54
C LYS A 226 -15.49 -10.39 5.01
N LEU A 227 -16.04 -9.51 5.85
CA LEU A 227 -17.02 -8.51 5.41
C LEU A 227 -16.43 -7.58 4.35
N CYS A 228 -15.18 -7.14 4.52
CA CYS A 228 -14.50 -6.33 3.52
C CYS A 228 -14.31 -7.09 2.20
N GLU A 229 -13.84 -8.34 2.27
CA GLU A 229 -13.61 -9.20 1.09
C GLU A 229 -14.89 -9.44 0.28
N VAL A 230 -15.96 -9.88 0.94
CA VAL A 230 -17.24 -10.21 0.30
C VAL A 230 -17.89 -8.97 -0.33
N ASN A 231 -17.65 -7.79 0.24
CA ASN A 231 -18.22 -6.54 -0.25
C ASN A 231 -17.25 -5.74 -1.16
N HIS A 232 -16.09 -6.30 -1.48
CA HIS A 232 -15.05 -5.65 -2.28
C HIS A 232 -14.56 -4.31 -1.71
N ILE A 233 -14.52 -4.19 -0.39
CA ILE A 233 -13.93 -3.05 0.32
C ILE A 233 -12.43 -3.31 0.45
N ASP A 234 -11.63 -2.34 0.05
CA ASP A 234 -10.18 -2.45 0.19
C ASP A 234 -9.75 -2.25 1.63
N TYR A 235 -8.84 -3.09 2.12
CA TYR A 235 -8.45 -3.06 3.52
C TYR A 235 -6.98 -3.38 3.79
N VAL A 236 -6.49 -2.90 4.94
CA VAL A 236 -5.15 -3.16 5.48
C VAL A 236 -5.25 -3.74 6.87
N LEU A 237 -4.48 -4.81 7.12
CA LEU A 237 -4.33 -5.46 8.43
C LEU A 237 -2.88 -5.43 8.90
N ASN A 238 -2.67 -5.60 10.21
CA ASN A 238 -1.36 -5.85 10.83
C ASN A 238 -0.29 -4.80 10.52
N LYS A 239 -0.69 -3.55 10.25
CA LYS A 239 0.20 -2.42 9.95
C LYS A 239 -0.21 -1.19 10.75
N CYS A 240 0.75 -0.41 11.22
CA CYS A 240 0.47 0.84 11.93
C CYS A 240 0.51 2.03 10.98
N VAL A 241 -0.57 2.80 10.84
CA VAL A 241 -0.60 3.97 9.93
C VAL A 241 0.49 5.00 10.25
N VAL A 242 0.88 5.13 11.52
CA VAL A 242 1.91 6.09 11.94
C VAL A 242 3.30 5.59 11.57
N VAL A 243 3.62 4.34 11.91
CA VAL A 243 4.96 3.77 11.73
C VAL A 243 5.17 3.28 10.31
N ASP A 244 4.24 2.51 9.78
CA ASP A 244 4.32 1.95 8.43
C ASP A 244 3.89 2.94 7.36
N GLY A 245 3.00 3.86 7.72
CA GLY A 245 2.45 4.84 6.80
C GLY A 245 3.25 6.13 6.71
N LEU A 246 3.42 6.85 7.82
CA LEU A 246 4.04 8.18 7.80
C LEU A 246 5.54 8.15 7.55
N SER A 247 6.22 7.04 7.87
CA SER A 247 7.65 6.88 7.58
C SER A 247 7.98 6.92 6.09
N LEU A 248 6.98 6.72 5.22
CA LEU A 248 7.10 6.86 3.77
C LEU A 248 6.86 8.30 3.27
N GLN A 249 6.23 9.17 4.08
CA GLN A 249 5.93 10.58 3.74
C GLN A 249 6.96 11.59 4.29
N LEU A 250 7.80 11.19 5.24
CA LEU A 250 8.82 12.04 5.87
C LEU A 250 10.17 12.04 5.13
N ARG A 251 10.19 11.69 3.84
CA ARG A 251 11.39 11.64 3.02
C ARG A 251 11.19 12.34 1.70
#